data_AF-A0A7J3X4Y2-F1
#
_entry.id   AF-A0A7J3X4Y2-F1
#
_cell.length_a   1.000
_cell.length_b   1.000
_cell.length_c   1.000
_cell.angle_alpha   90.00
_cell.angle_beta   90.00
_cell.angle_gamma   90.00
#
_symmetry.space_group_name_H-M   'P 1'
#
loop_
_entity.id
_entity.type
_entity.pdbx_description
1 polymer ?
#
loop_
_entity_poly.entity_id
_entity_poly.type
_entity_poly.pdbx_seq_one_letter_code
_entity_poly.pdbx_strand_id
1 'polypeptide(L)'
;MEEAVELARSELENFLATRVSRRYRLVLKLLAQGVREWGRLKRALEDAEGRELSDRVLHEILHQLRNHSIVDEENNFTDPVVRRAALRL
;
A
#
# COMPACT_ATOMS: atom_id res chain seq x y z
N MET A 1 14.31 17.70 0.69
CA MET A 1 13.39 16.73 1.35
C MET A 1 12.07 16.62 0.63
N GLU A 2 11.41 17.74 0.31
CA GLU A 2 10.15 17.74 -0.44
C GLU A 2 10.30 17.09 -1.84
N GLU A 3 11.36 17.43 -2.59
CA GLU A 3 11.66 16.83 -3.89
C GLU A 3 11.81 15.30 -3.84
N ALA A 4 12.42 14.76 -2.78
CA ALA A 4 12.56 13.31 -2.60
C ALA A 4 11.22 12.63 -2.33
N VAL A 5 10.32 13.30 -1.61
CA VAL A 5 8.96 12.79 -1.36
C VAL A 5 8.14 12.81 -2.64
N GLU A 6 8.23 13.87 -3.45
CA GLU A 6 7.51 13.95 -4.73
C GLU A 6 8.07 12.97 -5.77
N LEU A 7 9.38 12.72 -5.76
CA LEU A 7 9.99 11.67 -6.58
C LEU A 7 9.47 10.28 -6.17
N ALA A 8 9.55 9.92 -4.90
CA ALA A 8 9.05 8.65 -4.38
C ALA A 8 7.53 8.49 -4.61
N ARG A 9 6.78 9.59 -4.52
CA ARG A 9 5.35 9.60 -4.87
C ARG A 9 5.13 9.29 -6.35
N SER A 10 5.90 9.90 -7.23
CA SER A 10 5.84 9.62 -8.68
C SER A 10 6.18 8.16 -8.98
N GLU A 11 7.17 7.59 -8.29
CA GLU A 11 7.52 6.15 -8.39
C GLU A 11 6.37 5.24 -7.91
N LEU A 12 5.75 5.58 -6.78
CA LEU A 12 4.56 4.88 -6.29
C LEU A 12 3.38 5.01 -7.26
N GLU A 13 3.14 6.20 -7.80
CA GLU A 13 2.08 6.43 -8.79
C GLU A 13 2.34 5.63 -10.07
N ASN A 14 3.59 5.52 -10.53
CA ASN A 14 3.98 4.67 -11.67
C ASN A 14 3.78 3.17 -11.36
N PHE A 15 4.16 2.73 -10.17
CA PHE A 15 3.90 1.36 -9.70
C PHE A 15 2.38 1.07 -9.68
N LEU A 16 1.58 2.03 -9.27
CA LEU A 16 0.11 1.94 -9.20
C LEU A 16 -0.55 2.04 -10.57
N ALA A 17 0.02 2.80 -11.52
CA ALA A 17 -0.51 3.00 -12.86
C ALA A 17 -0.60 1.69 -13.67
N THR A 18 0.29 0.74 -13.38
CA THR A 18 0.27 -0.60 -14.00
C THR A 18 -0.74 -1.55 -13.32
N ARG A 19 -1.27 -1.18 -12.15
CA ARG A 19 -2.04 -2.05 -11.26
C ARG A 19 -3.39 -1.47 -10.84
N VAL A 20 -3.81 -0.34 -11.46
CA VAL A 20 -4.86 0.63 -11.08
C VAL A 20 -6.07 0.06 -10.31
N SER A 21 -5.82 -0.38 -9.09
CA SER A 21 -6.85 -0.88 -8.18
C SER A 21 -6.80 0.00 -6.96
N ARG A 22 -7.96 0.60 -6.65
CA ARG A 22 -8.18 1.41 -5.44
C ARG A 22 -7.69 0.70 -4.17
N ARG A 23 -7.65 -0.64 -4.20
CA ARG A 23 -7.11 -1.52 -3.16
C ARG A 23 -5.66 -1.23 -2.80
N TYR A 24 -4.75 -1.12 -3.78
CA TYR A 24 -3.33 -0.88 -3.51
C TYR A 24 -3.11 0.46 -2.82
N ARG A 25 -3.79 1.52 -3.29
CA ARG A 25 -3.74 2.85 -2.64
C ARG A 25 -4.24 2.79 -1.21
N LEU A 26 -5.35 2.10 -0.97
CA LEU A 26 -5.91 1.96 0.36
C LEU A 26 -4.94 1.22 1.29
N VAL A 27 -4.38 0.09 0.85
CA VAL A 27 -3.41 -0.68 1.65
C VAL A 27 -2.17 0.15 1.95
N LEU A 28 -1.59 0.84 0.96
CA LEU A 28 -0.42 1.72 1.17
C LEU A 28 -0.70 2.82 2.21
N LYS A 29 -1.85 3.49 2.12
CA LYS A 29 -2.27 4.50 3.11
C LYS A 29 -2.42 3.92 4.50
N LEU A 30 -3.08 2.78 4.64
CA LEU A 30 -3.30 2.11 5.92
C LEU A 30 -1.98 1.67 6.57
N LEU A 31 -1.09 1.05 5.79
CA LEU A 31 0.25 0.68 6.25
C LEU A 31 1.03 1.93 6.70
N ALA A 32 0.91 3.04 5.97
CA ALA A 32 1.61 4.27 6.31
C ALA A 32 1.07 4.90 7.60
N GLN A 33 -0.23 4.72 7.89
CA GLN A 33 -0.87 5.06 9.15
C GLN A 33 -0.55 4.08 10.30
N GLY A 34 0.17 2.99 10.03
CA GLY A 34 0.59 1.99 11.02
C GLY A 34 -0.36 0.80 11.17
N VAL A 35 -1.40 0.69 10.32
CA VAL A 35 -2.31 -0.46 10.33
C VAL A 35 -1.66 -1.62 9.57
N ARG A 36 -1.17 -2.62 10.28
CA ARG A 36 -0.46 -3.78 9.69
C ARG A 36 -1.17 -5.12 9.87
N GLU A 37 -2.14 -5.14 10.77
CA GLU A 37 -2.91 -6.33 11.10
C GLU A 37 -3.74 -6.79 9.90
N TRP A 38 -3.56 -8.05 9.49
CA TRP A 38 -4.24 -8.65 8.34
C TRP A 38 -5.75 -8.40 8.34
N GLY A 39 -6.42 -8.70 9.46
CA GLY A 39 -7.87 -8.55 9.59
C GLY A 39 -8.35 -7.11 9.43
N ARG A 40 -7.57 -6.12 9.88
CA ARG A 40 -7.92 -4.70 9.71
C ARG A 40 -7.74 -4.25 8.26
N LEU A 41 -6.65 -4.66 7.62
CA LEU A 41 -6.39 -4.36 6.21
C LEU A 41 -7.49 -4.96 5.31
N LYS A 42 -7.84 -6.23 5.55
CA LYS A 42 -8.90 -6.92 4.80
C LYS A 42 -10.25 -6.24 5.00
N ARG A 43 -10.64 -5.99 6.25
CA ARG A 43 -11.92 -5.32 6.56
C ARG A 43 -12.02 -3.96 5.87
N ALA A 44 -10.96 -3.15 5.92
CA ALA A 44 -10.98 -1.85 5.26
C ALA A 44 -11.14 -1.95 3.73
N LEU A 45 -10.57 -2.99 3.10
CA LEU A 45 -10.78 -3.25 1.67
C LEU A 45 -12.22 -3.67 1.37
N GLU A 46 -12.81 -4.52 2.19
CA GLU A 46 -14.18 -4.99 2.06
C GLU A 46 -15.19 -3.86 2.27
N ASP A 47 -14.98 -3.04 3.30
CA ASP A 47 -15.78 -1.84 3.59
C ASP A 47 -15.74 -0.85 2.41
N ALA A 48 -14.56 -0.67 1.81
CA ALA A 48 -14.39 0.21 0.64
C ALA A 48 -15.07 -0.31 -0.63
N GLU A 49 -15.34 -1.61 -0.74
CA GLU A 49 -16.04 -2.22 -1.88
C GLU A 49 -17.49 -2.60 -1.59
N GLY A 50 -17.93 -2.51 -0.34
CA GLY A 50 -19.26 -2.93 0.10
C GLY A 50 -19.51 -4.44 -0.07
N ARG A 51 -18.45 -5.26 -0.08
CA ARG A 51 -18.54 -6.72 -0.26
C ARG A 51 -17.33 -7.43 0.34
N GLU A 52 -17.51 -8.71 0.65
CA GLU A 52 -16.41 -9.58 1.08
C GLU A 52 -15.41 -9.84 -0.06
N LEU A 53 -14.15 -10.00 0.34
CA LEU A 53 -13.03 -10.30 -0.54
C LEU A 53 -12.35 -11.60 -0.09
N SER A 54 -11.85 -12.37 -1.04
CA SER A 54 -11.05 -13.54 -0.70
C SER A 54 -9.71 -13.12 -0.11
N ASP A 55 -9.16 -13.92 0.80
CA ASP A 55 -7.83 -13.67 1.41
C ASP A 55 -6.72 -13.54 0.37
N ARG A 56 -6.87 -14.24 -0.77
CA ARG A 56 -5.97 -14.14 -1.92
C ARG A 56 -5.81 -12.70 -2.41
N VAL A 57 -6.84 -11.87 -2.33
CA VAL A 57 -6.75 -10.46 -2.77
C VAL A 57 -5.72 -9.69 -1.95
N LEU A 58 -5.82 -9.72 -0.62
CA LEU A 58 -4.88 -9.02 0.26
C LEU A 58 -3.49 -9.65 0.18
N HIS A 59 -3.42 -10.98 0.08
CA HIS A 59 -2.17 -11.70 -0.08
C HIS A 59 -1.39 -11.23 -1.31
N GLU A 60 -2.04 -11.21 -2.47
CA GLU A 60 -1.41 -10.78 -3.72
C GLU A 60 -0.96 -9.32 -3.67
N ILE A 61 -1.74 -8.44 -3.04
CA ILE A 61 -1.35 -7.03 -2.87
C ILE A 61 -0.08 -6.92 -2.02
N LEU A 62 -0.05 -7.52 -0.84
CA LEU A 62 1.11 -7.46 0.05
C LEU A 62 2.33 -8.12 -0.58
N HIS A 63 2.15 -9.26 -1.25
CA HIS A 63 3.20 -9.95 -1.98
C HIS A 63 3.82 -9.05 -3.06
N GLN A 64 3.01 -8.35 -3.85
CA GLN A 64 3.51 -7.43 -4.87
C GLN A 64 4.22 -6.22 -4.27
N LEU A 65 3.75 -5.69 -3.14
CA LEU A 65 4.46 -4.60 -2.44
C LEU A 65 5.83 -5.05 -1.92
N ARG A 66 5.95 -6.28 -1.42
CA ARG A 66 7.21 -6.87 -0.95
C ARG A 66 8.18 -7.14 -2.09
N ASN A 67 7.70 -7.73 -3.18
CA ASN A 67 8.54 -8.02 -4.37
C ASN A 67 9.15 -6.76 -4.99
N HIS A 68 8.50 -5.61 -4.81
CA HIS A 68 9.00 -4.31 -5.25
C HIS A 68 9.77 -3.55 -4.18
N SER A 69 10.09 -4.20 -3.05
CA SER A 69 10.80 -3.61 -1.91
C SER A 69 10.14 -2.32 -1.39
N ILE A 70 8.82 -2.17 -1.54
CA ILE A 70 8.07 -1.03 -0.99
C ILE A 70 7.85 -1.24 0.51
N VAL A 71 7.56 -2.49 0.89
CA VAL A 71 7.44 -2.93 2.27
C VAL A 71 8.19 -4.24 2.50
N ASP A 72 8.54 -4.52 3.75
CA ASP A 72 9.16 -5.79 4.17
C ASP A 72 8.12 -6.88 4.51
N GLU A 73 8.59 -8.04 4.97
CA GLU A 73 7.74 -9.17 5.38
C GLU A 73 6.81 -8.85 6.57
N GLU A 74 7.20 -7.90 7.42
CA GLU A 74 6.41 -7.39 8.55
C GLU A 74 5.49 -6.23 8.14
N ASN A 75 5.45 -5.90 6.85
CA ASN A 75 4.73 -4.79 6.26
C ASN A 75 5.17 -3.40 6.76
N ASN A 76 6.44 -3.25 7.17
CA ASN A 76 7.06 -1.93 7.36
C ASN A 76 7.49 -1.38 6.00
N PHE A 77 7.37 -0.06 5.80
CA PHE A 77 8.02 0.59 4.67
C PHE A 77 9.53 0.47 4.79
N THR A 78 10.18 0.07 3.70
CA THR A 78 11.64 -0.07 3.61
C THR A 78 12.35 1.29 3.63
N ASP A 79 11.66 2.35 3.20
CA ASP A 79 12.15 3.73 3.19
C ASP A 79 11.13 4.71 3.83
N PRO A 80 11.54 5.53 4.83
CA PRO A 80 10.67 6.55 5.43
C PRO A 80 10.18 7.65 4.47
N VAL A 81 10.86 7.88 3.34
CA VAL A 81 10.42 8.77 2.26
C VAL A 81 9.23 8.14 1.52
N VAL A 82 9.32 6.85 1.18
CA VAL A 82 8.23 6.10 0.54
C VAL A 82 7.00 6.05 1.47
N ARG A 83 7.21 5.87 2.78
CA ARG A 83 6.12 5.98 3.78
C ARG A 83 5.44 7.35 3.73
N ARG A 84 6.21 8.44 3.67
CA ARG A 84 5.68 9.81 3.57
C ARG A 84 4.93 10.04 2.27
N ALA A 85 5.45 9.54 1.15
CA ALA A 85 4.79 9.60 -0.14
C ALA A 85 3.45 8.84 -0.12
N ALA A 86 3.40 7.66 0.51
CA ALA A 86 2.17 6.87 0.64
C ALA A 86 1.04 7.58 1.42
N LEU A 87 1.38 8.43 2.40
CA LEU A 87 0.39 9.26 3.11
C LEU A 87 -0.24 10.35 2.22
N ARG A 88 0.41 10.72 1.12
CA ARG A 88 0.00 11.78 0.18
C ARG A 88 -0.63 11.26 -1.12
N LEU A 89 -0.81 9.93 -1.25
CA LEU A 89 -1.48 9.27 -2.38
C LEU A 89 -2.99 9.57 -2.46
#